data_AF-A0A858XHX5-F1
#
_entry.id   AF-A0A858XHX5-F1
#
_cell.length_a   1.000
_cell.length_b   1.000
_cell.length_c   1.000
_cell.angle_alpha   90.00
_cell.angle_beta   90.00
_cell.angle_gamma   90.00
#
_symmetry.space_group_name_H-M   'P 1'
#
loop_
_entity.id
_entity.type
_entity.pdbx_description
1 polymer ?
#
loop_
_entity_poly.entity_id
_entity_poly.type
_entity_poly.pdbx_seq_one_letter_code
_entity_poly.pdbx_strand_id
1 'polypeptide(L)'
;MNDFYLSLKDEHKPTIIYTTYSNIDNINNRFRLIYVFNEPIRSNEYYRGIANTIVYNIQKEIEGFDLKDKTCLNASQQFAGNGNDNVVYYYNDNIFCFTDFGFDENYLSNSDSILKKERKNNIQTDLKSPIGNTEFMKDFWGMSYKRNEEIFIRKYAEIYPFIEATPLPETDSDTPYILLPDNYVKIARYWYKEPLTKGDGTIVYKSHAVKLKSGHRRKLLYDGCLLRKIMLPEITMEHLLYCLVCERRYYVDNQDKVITNKILYQIAKDAWNDTKRSIKPKKEERQFVVNPKYCEKYGVNKQAARNIATKMLLDLQLKQLYDTNLSVKENLESLKNQGIKIGKSSLYNWVKSQKI
;
A
#
# COMPACT_ATOMS: atom_id res chain seq x y z
N MET A 1 -17.01 32.98 -23.11
CA MET A 1 -16.11 32.10 -23.90
C MET A 1 -15.43 32.86 -25.04
N ASN A 2 -16.18 33.63 -25.84
CA ASN A 2 -15.63 34.38 -26.97
C ASN A 2 -14.43 35.25 -26.58
N ASP A 3 -14.53 36.02 -25.50
CA ASP A 3 -13.44 36.89 -25.03
C ASP A 3 -12.17 36.11 -24.66
N PHE A 4 -12.32 34.95 -24.02
CA PHE A 4 -11.20 34.05 -23.74
C PHE A 4 -10.56 33.53 -25.03
N TYR A 5 -11.38 33.05 -25.98
CA TYR A 5 -10.89 32.51 -27.24
C TYR A 5 -10.17 33.58 -28.09
N LEU A 6 -10.70 34.81 -28.11
CA LEU A 6 -10.10 35.95 -28.82
C LEU A 6 -8.84 36.49 -28.13
N SER A 7 -8.70 36.30 -26.82
CA SER A 7 -7.51 36.71 -26.07
C SER A 7 -6.29 35.80 -26.26
N LEU A 8 -6.50 34.57 -26.74
CA LEU A 8 -5.41 33.66 -27.09
C LEU A 8 -4.77 34.07 -28.41
N LYS A 9 -3.44 33.96 -28.50
CA LYS A 9 -2.76 34.07 -29.80
C LYS A 9 -3.22 32.97 -30.75
N ASP A 10 -3.25 33.26 -32.04
CA ASP A 10 -3.73 32.32 -33.07
C ASP A 10 -3.01 30.97 -33.03
N GLU A 11 -1.70 30.99 -32.77
CA GLU A 11 -0.82 29.82 -32.64
C GLU A 11 -1.09 28.96 -31.39
N HIS A 12 -1.82 29.46 -30.38
CA HIS A 12 -2.17 28.72 -29.17
C HIS A 12 -3.67 28.43 -29.04
N LYS A 13 -4.48 28.86 -30.02
CA LYS A 13 -5.92 28.56 -30.06
C LYS A 13 -6.14 27.06 -30.23
N PRO A 14 -6.96 26.43 -29.38
CA PRO A 14 -7.22 24.99 -29.48
C PRO A 14 -7.90 24.65 -30.81
N THR A 15 -7.68 23.41 -31.28
CA THR A 15 -8.38 22.86 -32.44
C THR A 15 -9.90 22.93 -32.25
N ILE A 16 -10.37 22.63 -31.04
CA ILE A 16 -11.78 22.77 -30.66
C ILE A 16 -11.87 23.34 -29.25
N ILE A 17 -12.72 24.34 -29.04
CA ILE A 17 -13.15 24.80 -27.71
C ILE A 17 -14.67 24.71 -27.63
N TYR A 18 -15.20 24.23 -26.51
CA TYR A 18 -16.65 24.16 -26.32
C TYR A 18 -17.06 24.26 -24.85
N THR A 19 -18.30 24.68 -24.59
CA THR A 19 -18.80 24.86 -23.23
C THR A 19 -19.02 23.49 -22.61
N THR A 20 -18.85 23.36 -21.28
CA THR A 20 -19.22 22.14 -20.57
C THR A 20 -20.71 22.16 -20.18
N TYR A 21 -21.26 21.00 -19.83
CA TYR A 21 -22.64 20.91 -19.33
C TYR A 21 -22.90 21.85 -18.14
N SER A 22 -21.92 22.03 -17.26
CA SER A 22 -22.01 22.90 -16.07
C SER A 22 -21.67 24.38 -16.32
N ASN A 23 -21.54 24.80 -17.58
CA ASN A 23 -21.26 26.19 -17.93
C ASN A 23 -22.47 27.08 -17.65
N ILE A 24 -22.24 28.19 -16.97
CA ILE A 24 -23.23 29.24 -16.78
C ILE A 24 -22.57 30.56 -17.21
N ASP A 25 -23.05 31.14 -18.31
CA ASP A 25 -22.45 32.34 -18.89
C ASP A 25 -22.41 33.48 -17.88
N ASN A 26 -21.27 34.19 -17.83
CA ASN A 26 -21.00 35.33 -16.94
C ASN A 26 -21.06 35.05 -15.42
N ILE A 27 -21.35 33.81 -15.00
CA ILE A 27 -21.34 33.38 -13.59
C ILE A 27 -20.20 32.40 -13.34
N ASN A 28 -20.09 31.39 -14.19
CA ASN A 28 -19.14 30.29 -14.05
C ASN A 28 -18.80 29.72 -15.43
N ASN A 29 -17.98 30.47 -16.15
CA ASN A 29 -17.51 30.09 -17.48
C ASN A 29 -16.65 28.82 -17.37
N ARG A 30 -17.16 27.69 -17.88
CA ARG A 30 -16.52 26.38 -17.86
C ARG A 30 -16.51 25.79 -19.26
N PHE A 31 -15.34 25.68 -19.82
CA PHE A 31 -15.15 25.20 -21.18
C PHE A 31 -13.99 24.21 -21.25
N ARG A 32 -13.96 23.42 -22.32
CA ARG A 32 -12.89 22.46 -22.61
C ARG A 32 -12.12 22.92 -23.83
N LEU A 33 -10.81 22.75 -23.75
CA LEU A 33 -9.87 23.01 -24.84
C LEU A 33 -9.36 21.66 -25.36
N ILE A 34 -9.57 21.38 -26.64
CA ILE A 34 -9.09 20.19 -27.33
C ILE A 34 -7.99 20.61 -28.30
N TYR A 35 -6.81 20.03 -28.12
CA TYR A 35 -5.66 20.19 -29.00
C TYR A 35 -5.41 18.87 -29.71
N VAL A 36 -5.44 18.88 -31.04
CA VAL A 36 -5.17 17.70 -31.87
C VAL A 36 -3.71 17.75 -32.31
N PHE A 37 -2.99 16.66 -32.08
CA PHE A 37 -1.58 16.53 -32.45
C PHE A 37 -1.42 15.61 -33.67
N ASN A 38 -0.44 15.90 -34.53
CA ASN A 38 -0.07 15.04 -35.65
C ASN A 38 0.65 13.75 -35.23
N GLU A 39 1.09 13.67 -33.97
CA GLU A 39 1.78 12.54 -33.38
C GLU A 39 0.99 11.92 -32.20
N PRO A 40 1.10 10.59 -32.00
CA PRO A 40 0.40 9.92 -30.90
C PRO A 40 1.03 10.26 -29.54
N ILE A 41 0.17 10.60 -28.58
CA ILE A 41 0.56 10.79 -27.17
C ILE A 41 0.79 9.42 -26.52
N ARG A 42 2.05 9.09 -26.21
CA ARG A 42 2.48 7.71 -25.90
C ARG A 42 2.28 7.27 -24.45
N SER A 43 2.07 8.20 -23.52
CA SER A 43 1.89 7.90 -22.10
C SER A 43 1.15 9.03 -21.37
N ASN A 44 0.61 8.75 -20.17
CA ASN A 44 -0.03 9.77 -19.35
C ASN A 44 0.96 10.81 -18.79
N GLU A 45 2.23 10.44 -18.62
CA GLU A 45 3.28 11.40 -18.24
C GLU A 45 3.56 12.37 -19.37
N TYR A 46 3.66 11.84 -20.60
CA TYR A 46 3.83 12.61 -21.82
C TYR A 46 2.64 13.55 -22.05
N TYR A 47 1.42 13.02 -21.91
CA TYR A 47 0.17 13.79 -21.92
C TYR A 47 0.20 14.95 -20.91
N ARG A 48 0.56 14.66 -19.66
CA ARG A 48 0.61 15.66 -18.58
C ARG A 48 1.67 16.73 -18.84
N GLY A 49 2.82 16.34 -19.38
CA GLY A 49 3.87 17.28 -19.78
C GLY A 49 3.37 18.26 -20.85
N ILE A 50 2.74 17.75 -21.90
CA ILE A 50 2.16 18.57 -22.97
C ILE A 50 1.07 19.50 -22.40
N ALA A 51 0.12 18.95 -21.64
CA ALA A 51 -0.98 19.71 -21.05
C ALA A 51 -0.50 20.83 -20.13
N ASN A 52 0.50 20.58 -19.28
CA ASN A 52 1.09 21.62 -18.43
C ASN A 52 1.82 22.70 -19.23
N THR A 53 2.47 22.33 -20.34
CA THR A 53 3.18 23.28 -21.20
C THR A 53 2.19 24.21 -21.91
N ILE A 54 1.09 23.66 -22.43
CA ILE A 54 -0.02 24.45 -22.99
C ILE A 54 -0.58 25.40 -21.94
N VAL A 55 -0.90 24.90 -20.74
CA VAL A 55 -1.43 25.73 -19.64
C VAL A 55 -0.46 26.84 -19.27
N TYR A 56 0.83 26.54 -19.19
CA TYR A 56 1.87 27.54 -18.91
C TYR A 56 1.94 28.64 -19.98
N ASN A 57 1.78 28.29 -21.27
CA ASN A 57 1.72 29.30 -22.34
C ASN A 57 0.47 30.16 -22.22
N ILE A 58 -0.70 29.57 -21.96
CA ILE A 58 -1.95 30.33 -21.74
C ILE A 58 -1.81 31.29 -20.55
N GLN A 59 -1.18 30.84 -19.45
CA GLN A 59 -0.93 31.69 -18.27
C GLN A 59 -0.04 32.90 -18.56
N LYS A 60 0.82 32.83 -19.58
CA LYS A 60 1.62 33.98 -20.03
C LYS A 60 0.84 34.96 -20.89
N GLU A 61 -0.19 34.49 -21.60
CA GLU A 61 -1.00 35.32 -22.50
C GLU A 61 -2.15 36.00 -21.77
N ILE A 62 -2.71 35.32 -20.77
CA ILE A 62 -3.89 35.77 -20.05
C ILE A 62 -3.52 35.92 -18.58
N GLU A 63 -3.31 37.16 -18.17
CA GLU A 63 -3.03 37.50 -16.78
C GLU A 63 -4.16 37.03 -15.86
N GLY A 64 -3.81 36.34 -14.76
CA GLY A 64 -4.77 35.79 -13.80
C GLY A 64 -5.46 34.49 -14.23
N PHE A 65 -5.09 33.88 -15.36
CA PHE A 65 -5.60 32.56 -15.74
C PHE A 65 -5.15 31.46 -14.76
N ASP A 66 -6.10 30.71 -14.22
CA ASP A 66 -5.85 29.57 -13.33
C ASP A 66 -6.61 28.32 -13.78
N LEU A 67 -5.89 27.19 -13.85
CA LEU A 67 -6.47 25.90 -14.18
C LEU A 67 -7.13 25.30 -12.92
N LYS A 68 -8.43 25.56 -12.77
CA LYS A 68 -9.23 25.07 -11.64
C LYS A 68 -9.42 23.56 -11.64
N ASP A 69 -9.71 22.97 -12.80
CA ASP A 69 -9.94 21.53 -12.92
C ASP A 69 -8.65 20.78 -13.29
N LYS A 70 -7.92 20.32 -12.26
CA LYS A 70 -6.68 19.56 -12.45
C LYS A 70 -6.91 18.10 -12.87
N THR A 71 -8.15 17.62 -12.88
CA THR A 71 -8.45 16.26 -13.33
C THR A 71 -8.24 16.11 -14.84
N CYS A 72 -8.29 17.22 -15.59
CA CYS A 72 -7.96 17.26 -17.01
C CYS A 72 -6.48 16.95 -17.31
N LEU A 73 -5.59 16.93 -16.30
CA LEU A 73 -4.18 16.55 -16.47
C LEU A 73 -3.96 15.03 -16.46
N ASN A 74 -5.02 14.24 -16.40
CA ASN A 74 -4.98 12.79 -16.46
C ASN A 74 -5.76 12.30 -17.68
N ALA A 75 -5.05 11.68 -18.63
CA ALA A 75 -5.61 11.20 -19.88
C ALA A 75 -6.80 10.23 -19.68
N SER A 76 -6.81 9.43 -18.61
CA SER A 76 -7.90 8.48 -18.34
C SER A 76 -9.18 9.11 -17.79
N GLN A 77 -9.16 10.39 -17.44
CA GLN A 77 -10.30 11.14 -16.90
C GLN A 77 -10.87 12.13 -17.94
N GLN A 78 -10.38 12.07 -19.17
CA GLN A 78 -10.89 12.87 -20.27
C GLN A 78 -12.23 12.31 -20.76
N PHE A 79 -13.27 13.13 -20.66
CA PHE A 79 -14.58 12.85 -21.23
C PHE A 79 -14.85 13.92 -22.29
N ALA A 80 -15.36 13.53 -23.46
CA ALA A 80 -15.68 14.46 -24.55
C ALA A 80 -17.17 14.80 -24.66
N GLY A 81 -18.00 14.31 -23.73
CA GLY A 81 -19.45 14.53 -23.77
C GLY A 81 -19.89 15.90 -23.26
N ASN A 82 -20.86 16.50 -23.95
CA ASN A 82 -21.75 17.54 -23.42
C ASN A 82 -23.19 17.17 -23.82
N GLY A 83 -24.07 17.02 -22.83
CA GLY A 83 -25.48 16.65 -23.03
C GLY A 83 -26.45 17.84 -23.00
N ASN A 84 -25.95 19.07 -23.20
CA ASN A 84 -26.76 20.28 -23.30
C ASN A 84 -26.97 20.63 -24.78
N ASP A 85 -28.17 21.04 -25.16
CA ASP A 85 -28.48 21.42 -26.54
C ASP A 85 -27.90 22.79 -26.94
N ASN A 86 -27.56 23.64 -25.94
CA ASN A 86 -27.01 24.98 -26.15
C ASN A 86 -25.48 25.03 -25.97
N VAL A 87 -24.75 24.20 -26.70
CA VAL A 87 -23.27 24.22 -26.68
C VAL A 87 -22.75 25.35 -27.56
N VAL A 88 -22.01 26.29 -26.96
CA VAL A 88 -21.20 27.24 -27.73
C VAL A 88 -19.84 26.60 -27.97
N TYR A 89 -19.42 26.54 -29.22
CA TYR A 89 -18.13 26.01 -29.61
C TYR A 89 -17.48 26.85 -30.71
N TYR A 90 -16.16 26.84 -30.72
CA TYR A 90 -15.34 27.34 -31.82
C TYR A 90 -14.39 26.22 -32.21
N TYR A 91 -14.09 26.13 -33.50
CA TYR A 91 -13.09 25.20 -34.01
C TYR A 91 -12.25 25.88 -35.08
N ASN A 92 -11.07 25.35 -35.29
CA ASN A 92 -10.19 25.69 -36.40
C ASN A 92 -9.48 24.41 -36.85
N ASP A 93 -8.72 24.52 -37.94
CA ASP A 93 -8.01 23.38 -38.54
C ASP A 93 -6.58 23.22 -37.97
N ASN A 94 -6.31 23.77 -36.78
CA ASN A 94 -4.98 23.67 -36.17
C ASN A 94 -4.67 22.23 -35.79
N ILE A 95 -3.60 21.69 -36.37
CA ILE A 95 -2.99 20.42 -35.98
C ILE A 95 -1.59 20.74 -35.47
N PHE A 96 -1.32 20.34 -34.24
CA PHE A 96 -0.10 20.71 -33.54
C PHE A 96 0.98 19.64 -33.62
N CYS A 97 2.23 20.10 -33.68
CA CYS A 97 3.41 19.35 -33.26
C CYS A 97 3.70 19.67 -31.78
N PHE A 98 4.42 18.79 -31.08
CA PHE A 98 4.75 19.06 -29.68
C PHE A 98 5.61 20.32 -29.51
N THR A 99 6.50 20.58 -30.47
CA THR A 99 7.38 21.76 -30.49
C THR A 99 6.64 23.09 -30.59
N ASP A 100 5.39 23.11 -31.06
CA ASP A 100 4.61 24.34 -31.26
C ASP A 100 4.37 25.07 -29.94
N PHE A 101 4.34 24.34 -28.83
CA PHE A 101 4.20 24.91 -27.48
C PHE A 101 5.54 25.03 -26.74
N GLY A 102 6.67 24.83 -27.44
CA GLY A 102 7.98 24.73 -26.80
C GLY A 102 8.16 23.48 -25.96
N PHE A 103 7.33 22.45 -26.18
CA PHE A 103 7.53 21.15 -25.54
C PHE A 103 8.64 20.43 -26.30
N ASP A 104 9.84 20.51 -25.75
CA ASP A 104 10.96 19.71 -26.20
C ASP A 104 10.76 18.28 -25.66
N GLU A 105 10.61 17.30 -26.55
CA GLU A 105 10.69 15.89 -26.16
C GLU A 105 12.00 15.63 -25.42
N ASN A 106 13.06 16.35 -25.78
CA ASN A 106 14.32 16.32 -25.07
C ASN A 106 14.27 17.04 -23.73
N TYR A 107 13.23 17.72 -23.28
CA TYR A 107 13.14 18.15 -21.88
C TYR A 107 12.62 17.04 -20.97
N LEU A 108 11.74 16.16 -21.46
CA LEU A 108 11.49 14.87 -20.83
C LEU A 108 12.69 13.95 -21.01
N SER A 109 13.33 13.98 -22.19
CA SER A 109 14.54 13.20 -22.46
C SER A 109 15.80 13.77 -21.81
N ASN A 110 15.81 15.03 -21.35
CA ASN A 110 16.87 15.75 -20.62
C ASN A 110 16.55 15.82 -19.13
N SER A 111 15.31 15.63 -18.70
CA SER A 111 15.07 15.03 -17.40
C SER A 111 15.66 13.62 -17.41
N ASP A 112 15.51 12.86 -18.51
CA ASP A 112 16.20 11.58 -18.71
C ASP A 112 17.70 11.71 -19.11
N SER A 113 18.23 12.88 -19.50
CA SER A 113 19.63 13.06 -19.96
C SER A 113 20.49 13.77 -18.93
N ILE A 114 19.92 14.64 -18.10
CA ILE A 114 20.47 14.97 -16.77
C ILE A 114 20.47 13.69 -15.92
N LEU A 115 19.51 12.78 -16.11
CA LEU A 115 19.54 11.43 -15.52
C LEU A 115 20.38 10.37 -16.29
N LYS A 116 20.86 10.64 -17.53
CA LYS A 116 21.70 9.70 -18.31
C LYS A 116 23.15 10.15 -18.53
N LYS A 117 23.52 11.42 -18.37
CA LYS A 117 24.92 11.87 -18.48
C LYS A 117 25.74 11.65 -17.21
N GLU A 118 25.13 11.26 -16.09
CA GLU A 118 25.83 10.75 -14.90
C GLU A 118 25.83 9.20 -14.81
N ARG A 119 25.74 8.52 -15.96
CA ARG A 119 25.96 7.07 -16.05
C ARG A 119 27.01 6.73 -17.09
N LYS A 120 28.22 7.24 -16.87
CA LYS A 120 29.46 6.47 -16.98
C LYS A 120 30.60 7.32 -16.43
N ASN A 121 31.27 6.76 -15.43
CA ASN A 121 32.38 7.32 -14.65
C ASN A 121 31.92 8.28 -13.54
N ASN A 122 31.27 7.72 -12.53
CA ASN A 122 31.65 7.93 -11.13
C ASN A 122 31.04 6.80 -10.30
N ILE A 123 31.82 5.72 -10.20
CA ILE A 123 31.85 4.94 -8.97
C ILE A 123 32.25 5.95 -7.88
N GLN A 124 31.39 6.10 -6.87
CA GLN A 124 31.63 6.75 -5.57
C GLN A 124 31.17 8.22 -5.38
N THR A 125 30.31 8.40 -4.36
CA THR A 125 29.83 9.63 -3.67
C THR A 125 28.86 10.56 -4.44
N ASP A 126 27.68 10.99 -3.98
CA ASP A 126 27.01 10.93 -2.68
C ASP A 126 25.46 11.04 -2.81
N LEU A 127 24.81 9.90 -2.65
CA LEU A 127 23.64 9.74 -1.77
C LEU A 127 23.77 8.30 -1.34
N LYS A 128 24.30 8.04 -0.14
CA LYS A 128 24.41 6.69 0.42
C LYS A 128 23.07 5.98 0.19
N SER A 129 23.02 5.05 -0.76
CA SER A 129 21.92 4.11 -0.83
C SER A 129 21.86 3.50 0.57
N PRO A 130 20.74 3.62 1.31
CA PRO A 130 20.62 2.99 2.62
C PRO A 130 20.66 1.46 2.52
N ILE A 131 20.57 0.94 1.29
CA ILE A 131 20.78 -0.45 0.93
C ILE A 131 22.25 -0.63 0.58
N GLY A 132 23.00 -1.26 1.49
CA GLY A 132 24.44 -1.51 1.35
C GLY A 132 24.78 -2.74 0.50
N ASN A 133 23.84 -3.68 0.30
CA ASN A 133 24.09 -4.89 -0.45
C ASN A 133 23.98 -4.65 -1.97
N THR A 134 25.13 -4.57 -2.63
CA THR A 134 25.22 -4.37 -4.08
C THR A 134 24.67 -5.54 -4.90
N GLU A 135 24.80 -6.77 -4.39
CA GLU A 135 24.29 -7.97 -5.06
C GLU A 135 22.76 -8.01 -5.02
N PHE A 136 22.17 -7.75 -3.85
CA PHE A 136 20.71 -7.63 -3.70
C PHE A 136 20.12 -6.63 -4.69
N MET A 137 20.72 -5.45 -4.81
CA MET A 137 20.24 -4.42 -5.72
C MET A 137 20.39 -4.82 -7.18
N LYS A 138 21.50 -5.47 -7.55
CA LYS A 138 21.70 -6.00 -8.91
C LYS A 138 20.61 -7.01 -9.27
N ASP A 139 20.33 -7.96 -8.38
CA ASP A 139 19.32 -8.99 -8.60
C ASP A 139 17.90 -8.40 -8.61
N PHE A 140 17.62 -7.44 -7.73
CA PHE A 140 16.36 -6.70 -7.67
C PHE A 140 16.09 -5.94 -8.97
N TRP A 141 17.09 -5.27 -9.55
CA TRP A 141 16.89 -4.55 -10.82
C TRP A 141 16.83 -5.50 -12.03
N GLY A 142 17.51 -6.65 -11.96
CA GLY A 142 17.51 -7.68 -13.00
C GLY A 142 16.26 -8.58 -13.02
N MET A 143 15.43 -8.55 -11.98
CA MET A 143 14.22 -9.39 -11.95
C MET A 143 13.06 -8.79 -12.74
N SER A 144 12.23 -9.65 -13.32
CA SER A 144 11.00 -9.35 -14.04
C SER A 144 9.83 -10.14 -13.43
N TYR A 145 8.66 -9.52 -13.43
CA TYR A 145 7.44 -10.06 -12.84
C TYR A 145 7.14 -11.48 -13.33
N LYS A 146 6.84 -12.40 -12.41
CA LYS A 146 6.60 -13.86 -12.62
C LYS A 146 7.74 -14.70 -13.21
N ARG A 147 8.68 -14.13 -13.98
CA ARG A 147 9.75 -14.91 -14.64
C ARG A 147 10.82 -15.37 -13.66
N ASN A 148 11.32 -14.46 -12.83
CA ASN A 148 12.44 -14.72 -11.90
C ASN A 148 12.26 -14.06 -10.53
N GLU A 149 11.09 -13.48 -10.22
CA GLU A 149 10.79 -13.01 -8.85
C GLU A 149 10.84 -14.13 -7.82
N GLU A 150 10.38 -15.34 -8.17
CA GLU A 150 10.42 -16.48 -7.26
C GLU A 150 11.86 -16.88 -6.90
N ILE A 151 12.78 -16.74 -7.86
CA ILE A 151 14.21 -17.01 -7.66
C ILE A 151 14.80 -15.98 -6.70
N PHE A 152 14.48 -14.70 -6.91
CA PHE A 152 14.86 -13.62 -6.01
C PHE A 152 14.33 -13.85 -4.58
N ILE A 153 13.03 -14.15 -4.44
CA ILE A 153 12.39 -14.37 -3.14
C ILE A 153 13.08 -15.49 -2.38
N ARG A 154 13.36 -16.63 -3.05
CA ARG A 154 14.03 -17.78 -2.44
C ARG A 154 15.47 -17.47 -2.04
N LYS A 155 16.22 -16.78 -2.90
CA LYS A 155 17.62 -16.42 -2.63
C LYS A 155 17.78 -15.59 -1.35
N TYR A 156 16.84 -14.68 -1.09
CA TYR A 156 16.92 -13.75 0.04
C TYR A 156 16.00 -14.11 1.22
N ALA A 157 15.28 -15.24 1.18
CA ALA A 157 14.30 -15.61 2.21
C ALA A 157 14.91 -15.84 3.61
N GLU A 158 16.12 -16.38 3.67
CA GLU A 158 16.83 -16.62 4.94
C GLU A 158 17.37 -15.33 5.56
N ILE A 159 17.71 -14.34 4.71
CA ILE A 159 18.26 -13.04 5.13
C ILE A 159 17.11 -12.10 5.53
N TYR A 160 16.04 -12.10 4.74
CA TYR A 160 14.89 -11.22 4.90
C TYR A 160 13.62 -12.06 5.07
N PRO A 161 13.14 -12.29 6.31
CA PRO A 161 11.88 -12.99 6.50
C PRO A 161 10.72 -12.16 5.94
N PHE A 162 9.75 -12.80 5.29
CA PHE A 162 8.58 -12.08 4.79
C PHE A 162 7.64 -11.71 5.96
N ILE A 163 7.68 -10.44 6.37
CA ILE A 163 6.93 -9.96 7.52
C ILE A 163 5.46 -9.72 7.13
N GLU A 164 4.57 -10.56 7.62
CA GLU A 164 3.11 -10.41 7.47
C GLU A 164 2.40 -10.03 8.78
N ALA A 165 3.05 -10.32 9.90
CA ALA A 165 2.64 -9.96 11.25
C ALA A 165 3.89 -9.66 12.09
N THR A 166 3.67 -9.02 13.24
CA THR A 166 4.73 -8.75 14.21
C THR A 166 5.38 -10.07 14.61
N PRO A 167 6.73 -10.20 14.50
CA PRO A 167 7.44 -11.39 14.93
C PRO A 167 7.09 -11.73 16.37
N LEU A 168 6.80 -13.01 16.60
CA LEU A 168 6.47 -13.50 17.93
C LEU A 168 7.76 -13.75 18.72
N PRO A 169 7.76 -13.51 20.05
CA PRO A 169 8.91 -13.84 20.88
C PRO A 169 9.19 -15.34 20.82
N GLU A 170 10.47 -15.69 20.95
CA GLU A 170 10.84 -17.09 21.09
C GLU A 170 10.25 -17.65 22.38
N THR A 171 9.74 -18.88 22.29
CA THR A 171 9.13 -19.58 23.42
C THR A 171 9.56 -21.04 23.38
N ASP A 172 9.82 -21.59 24.56
CA ASP A 172 10.20 -22.98 24.76
C ASP A 172 9.04 -23.92 24.35
N SER A 173 9.34 -25.22 24.21
CA SER A 173 8.34 -26.21 23.80
C SER A 173 7.44 -26.71 24.94
N ASP A 174 7.70 -26.33 26.19
CA ASP A 174 6.93 -26.68 27.39
C ASP A 174 5.82 -25.66 27.69
N THR A 175 5.90 -24.46 27.12
CA THR A 175 4.88 -23.41 27.27
C THR A 175 3.81 -23.49 26.15
N PRO A 176 2.50 -23.64 26.46
CA PRO A 176 1.45 -23.87 25.46
C PRO A 176 0.98 -22.62 24.71
N TYR A 177 1.45 -21.44 25.09
CA TYR A 177 1.08 -20.16 24.49
C TYR A 177 2.30 -19.31 24.16
N ILE A 178 2.09 -18.36 23.25
CA ILE A 178 3.01 -17.26 22.99
C ILE A 178 2.23 -15.98 23.21
N LEU A 179 2.69 -15.14 24.14
CA LEU A 179 2.07 -13.83 24.39
C LEU A 179 2.31 -12.93 23.19
N LEU A 180 1.25 -12.23 22.78
CA LEU A 180 1.37 -11.24 21.72
C LEU A 180 2.00 -9.97 22.31
N PRO A 181 3.03 -9.40 21.66
CA PRO A 181 3.63 -8.17 22.13
C PRO A 181 2.65 -6.99 22.00
N ASP A 182 2.88 -5.91 22.75
CA ASP A 182 1.96 -4.76 22.76
C ASP A 182 1.85 -4.06 21.40
N ASN A 183 2.92 -4.09 20.60
CA ASN A 183 2.95 -3.58 19.23
C ASN A 183 2.42 -4.60 18.21
N TYR A 184 1.78 -5.69 18.63
CA TYR A 184 1.34 -6.73 17.71
C TYR A 184 0.32 -6.21 16.71
N VAL A 185 0.76 -6.14 15.46
CA VAL A 185 -0.03 -5.80 14.29
C VAL A 185 0.18 -6.85 13.20
N LYS A 186 -0.81 -6.97 12.30
CA LYS A 186 -0.77 -7.86 11.13
C LYS A 186 -1.34 -7.18 9.90
N ILE A 187 -0.83 -7.54 8.73
CA ILE A 187 -1.42 -7.10 7.46
C ILE A 187 -2.69 -7.91 7.22
N ALA A 188 -3.81 -7.22 7.00
CA ALA A 188 -5.08 -7.88 6.72
C ALA A 188 -5.03 -8.54 5.32
N ARG A 189 -5.33 -9.84 5.26
CA ARG A 189 -5.42 -10.63 4.04
C ARG A 189 -6.78 -11.29 3.95
N TYR A 190 -7.34 -11.30 2.74
CA TYR A 190 -8.56 -12.02 2.44
C TYR A 190 -8.23 -13.29 1.66
N TRP A 191 -8.93 -14.36 1.99
CA TRP A 191 -8.74 -15.68 1.39
C TRP A 191 -10.10 -16.20 0.94
N TYR A 192 -10.13 -16.91 -0.19
CA TYR A 192 -11.29 -17.68 -0.61
C TYR A 192 -10.90 -19.15 -0.75
N LYS A 193 -11.89 -20.03 -0.60
CA LYS A 193 -11.73 -21.47 -0.77
C LYS A 193 -12.34 -21.87 -2.11
N GLU A 194 -11.55 -22.50 -2.95
CA GLU A 194 -11.99 -23.05 -4.23
C GLU A 194 -12.16 -24.57 -4.07
N PRO A 195 -13.34 -25.13 -4.41
CA PRO A 195 -13.56 -26.57 -4.39
C PRO A 195 -12.77 -27.21 -5.53
N LEU A 196 -12.13 -28.34 -5.24
CA LEU A 196 -11.29 -29.09 -6.16
C LEU A 196 -11.69 -30.57 -6.03
N THR A 197 -12.28 -31.10 -7.10
CA THR A 197 -12.72 -32.49 -7.14
C THR A 197 -11.53 -33.38 -7.43
N LYS A 198 -11.23 -34.30 -6.52
CA LYS A 198 -10.24 -35.36 -6.75
C LYS A 198 -10.80 -36.39 -7.74
N GLY A 199 -9.91 -37.18 -8.35
CA GLY A 199 -10.30 -38.25 -9.27
C GLY A 199 -11.20 -39.33 -8.66
N ASP A 200 -11.26 -39.42 -7.32
CA ASP A 200 -12.14 -40.31 -6.56
C ASP A 200 -13.51 -39.70 -6.23
N GLY A 201 -13.82 -38.50 -6.74
CA GLY A 201 -15.06 -37.76 -6.46
C GLY A 201 -15.05 -36.96 -5.15
N THR A 202 -13.98 -37.06 -4.33
CA THR A 202 -13.87 -36.30 -3.08
C THR A 202 -13.64 -34.81 -3.37
N ILE A 203 -14.41 -33.94 -2.73
CA ILE A 203 -14.22 -32.48 -2.81
C ILE A 203 -13.20 -32.06 -1.74
N VAL A 204 -12.07 -31.52 -2.17
CA VAL A 204 -11.11 -30.83 -1.30
C VAL A 204 -11.11 -29.34 -1.59
N TYR A 205 -10.85 -28.53 -0.56
CA TYR A 205 -10.85 -27.07 -0.72
C TYR A 205 -9.42 -26.54 -0.77
N LYS A 206 -9.07 -25.85 -1.85
CA LYS A 206 -7.80 -25.12 -1.96
C LYS A 206 -8.01 -23.67 -1.52
N SER A 207 -7.12 -23.16 -0.67
CA SER A 207 -7.20 -21.76 -0.21
C SER A 207 -6.37 -20.86 -1.13
N HIS A 208 -6.96 -19.76 -1.56
CA HIS A 208 -6.35 -18.77 -2.45
C HIS A 208 -6.41 -17.39 -1.82
N ALA A 209 -5.29 -16.67 -1.86
CA ALA A 209 -5.26 -15.27 -1.43
C ALA A 209 -6.01 -14.40 -2.45
N VAL A 210 -6.88 -13.54 -1.96
CA VAL A 210 -7.53 -12.51 -2.80
C VAL A 210 -6.49 -11.47 -3.15
N LYS A 211 -6.18 -11.37 -4.45
CA LYS A 211 -5.21 -10.39 -4.95
C LYS A 211 -5.77 -8.99 -4.99
N LEU A 212 -4.94 -8.00 -4.64
CA LEU A 212 -5.24 -6.59 -4.72
C LEU A 212 -5.46 -6.19 -6.19
N LYS A 213 -6.71 -5.87 -6.53
CA LYS A 213 -7.13 -5.38 -7.85
C LYS A 213 -6.61 -3.96 -8.13
N SER A 214 -6.74 -3.50 -9.37
CA SER A 214 -6.33 -2.15 -9.79
C SER A 214 -6.98 -1.03 -8.95
N GLY A 215 -6.37 0.17 -8.96
CA GLY A 215 -6.80 1.32 -8.15
C GLY A 215 -5.88 1.59 -6.96
N HIS A 216 -6.05 0.85 -5.85
CA HIS A 216 -5.42 1.20 -4.55
C HIS A 216 -4.11 0.45 -4.23
N ARG A 217 -3.53 -0.31 -5.17
CA ARG A 217 -2.34 -1.16 -4.95
C ARG A 217 -1.16 -0.40 -4.36
N ARG A 218 -0.77 0.74 -4.94
CA ARG A 218 0.39 1.53 -4.45
C ARG A 218 0.20 2.01 -3.01
N LYS A 219 -1.01 2.51 -2.69
CA LYS A 219 -1.36 2.95 -1.34
C LYS A 219 -1.30 1.79 -0.35
N LEU A 220 -1.89 0.64 -0.69
CA LEU A 220 -1.90 -0.53 0.19
C LEU A 220 -0.51 -1.12 0.41
N LEU A 221 0.34 -1.11 -0.62
CA LEU A 221 1.76 -1.49 -0.49
C LEU A 221 2.51 -0.52 0.42
N TYR A 222 2.27 0.78 0.28
CA TYR A 222 2.84 1.81 1.14
C TYR A 222 2.39 1.68 2.60
N ASP A 223 1.09 1.56 2.84
CA ASP A 223 0.51 1.32 4.16
C ASP A 223 1.08 0.02 4.77
N GLY A 224 1.30 -1.01 3.95
CA GLY A 224 1.98 -2.25 4.34
C GLY A 224 3.44 -2.06 4.77
N CYS A 225 4.19 -1.12 4.15
CA CYS A 225 5.53 -0.75 4.61
C CYS A 225 5.48 -0.04 5.96
N LEU A 226 4.54 0.90 6.16
CA LEU A 226 4.36 1.58 7.45
C LEU A 226 4.01 0.60 8.57
N LEU A 227 3.13 -0.37 8.30
CA LEU A 227 2.82 -1.43 9.26
C LEU A 227 4.06 -2.26 9.60
N ARG A 228 4.92 -2.58 8.63
CA ARG A 228 6.16 -3.33 8.88
C ARG A 228 7.17 -2.58 9.76
N LYS A 229 7.22 -1.24 9.65
CA LYS A 229 8.00 -0.40 10.58
C LYS A 229 7.46 -0.48 12.02
N ILE A 230 6.16 -0.72 12.20
CA ILE A 230 5.58 -0.98 13.54
C ILE A 230 5.90 -2.40 14.01
N MET A 231 5.81 -3.39 13.11
CA MET A 231 6.10 -4.80 13.39
C MET A 231 7.56 -5.03 13.78
N LEU A 232 8.48 -4.33 13.11
CA LEU A 232 9.91 -4.43 13.29
C LEU A 232 10.52 -3.03 13.17
N PRO A 233 10.70 -2.29 14.28
CA PRO A 233 11.22 -0.92 14.28
C PRO A 233 12.58 -0.77 13.60
N GLU A 234 13.43 -1.78 13.75
CA GLU A 234 14.78 -1.84 13.16
C GLU A 234 14.80 -2.41 11.73
N ILE A 235 13.63 -2.57 11.09
CA ILE A 235 13.56 -3.07 9.71
C ILE A 235 14.39 -2.16 8.80
N THR A 236 15.11 -2.69 7.83
CA THR A 236 15.88 -1.86 6.89
C THR A 236 15.06 -1.52 5.64
N MET A 237 15.48 -0.50 4.89
CA MET A 237 14.90 -0.24 3.56
C MET A 237 15.04 -1.45 2.62
N GLU A 238 16.16 -2.19 2.72
CA GLU A 238 16.40 -3.42 1.94
C GLU A 238 15.34 -4.49 2.25
N HIS A 239 15.06 -4.70 3.54
CA HIS A 239 14.05 -5.66 4.00
C HIS A 239 12.62 -5.23 3.63
N LEU A 240 12.31 -3.92 3.71
CA LEU A 240 11.04 -3.40 3.20
C LEU A 240 10.87 -3.66 1.70
N LEU A 241 11.94 -3.45 0.92
CA LEU A 241 11.93 -3.70 -0.50
C LEU A 241 11.75 -5.20 -0.81
N TYR A 242 12.44 -6.07 -0.09
CA TYR A 242 12.21 -7.52 -0.18
C TYR A 242 10.75 -7.88 0.09
N CYS A 243 10.17 -7.36 1.17
CA CYS A 243 8.76 -7.61 1.51
C CYS A 243 7.82 -7.15 0.39
N LEU A 244 8.09 -6.01 -0.25
CA LEU A 244 7.31 -5.51 -1.38
C LEU A 244 7.38 -6.41 -2.63
N VAL A 245 8.49 -7.12 -2.84
CA VAL A 245 8.59 -8.13 -3.91
C VAL A 245 7.68 -9.31 -3.59
N CYS A 246 7.71 -9.81 -2.35
CA CYS A 246 6.80 -10.86 -1.88
C CYS A 246 5.33 -10.44 -2.02
N GLU A 247 5.00 -9.20 -1.63
CA GLU A 247 3.67 -8.61 -1.80
C GLU A 247 3.23 -8.64 -3.26
N ARG A 248 4.08 -8.13 -4.17
CA ARG A 248 3.76 -8.10 -5.59
C ARG A 248 3.52 -9.49 -6.17
N ARG A 249 4.31 -10.48 -5.75
CA ARG A 249 4.23 -11.87 -6.20
C ARG A 249 2.95 -12.56 -5.73
N TYR A 250 2.67 -12.49 -4.43
CA TYR A 250 1.64 -13.32 -3.79
C TYR A 250 0.29 -12.61 -3.69
N TYR A 251 0.28 -11.30 -3.47
CA TYR A 251 -0.92 -10.57 -3.06
C TYR A 251 -1.37 -9.46 -4.01
N VAL A 252 -0.58 -9.10 -5.02
CA VAL A 252 -0.98 -8.07 -6.00
C VAL A 252 -1.40 -8.72 -7.32
N ASP A 253 -2.53 -8.26 -7.85
CA ASP A 253 -2.85 -8.51 -9.25
C ASP A 253 -2.10 -7.46 -10.10
N ASN A 254 -1.03 -7.89 -10.74
CA ASN A 254 -0.13 -7.03 -11.51
C ASN A 254 -0.09 -7.42 -13.00
N GLN A 255 -1.21 -7.91 -13.56
CA GLN A 255 -1.27 -8.28 -14.99
C GLN A 255 -1.05 -7.08 -15.93
N ASP A 256 -1.48 -5.89 -15.50
CA ASP A 256 -1.26 -4.61 -16.19
C ASP A 256 0.18 -4.08 -16.06
N LYS A 257 1.05 -4.78 -15.31
CA LYS A 257 2.46 -4.45 -15.10
C LYS A 257 2.69 -3.05 -14.50
N VAL A 258 1.68 -2.46 -13.87
CA VAL A 258 1.75 -1.11 -13.30
C VAL A 258 2.69 -1.07 -12.10
N ILE A 259 2.80 -2.13 -11.30
CA ILE A 259 3.72 -2.19 -10.16
C ILE A 259 5.09 -2.72 -10.63
N THR A 260 5.92 -1.82 -11.17
CA THR A 260 7.29 -2.12 -11.64
C THR A 260 8.30 -2.13 -10.49
N ASN A 261 9.53 -2.60 -10.73
CA ASN A 261 10.60 -2.57 -9.71
C ASN A 261 10.92 -1.12 -9.28
N LYS A 262 10.88 -0.16 -10.23
CA LYS A 262 11.04 1.27 -9.92
C LYS A 262 10.00 1.75 -8.92
N ILE A 263 8.75 1.29 -9.05
CA ILE A 263 7.66 1.66 -8.15
C ILE A 263 7.80 0.99 -6.79
N LEU A 264 8.20 -0.29 -6.73
CA LEU A 264 8.49 -0.95 -5.46
C LEU A 264 9.62 -0.22 -4.70
N TYR A 265 10.70 0.11 -5.39
CA TYR A 265 11.82 0.87 -4.82
C TYR A 265 11.37 2.23 -4.29
N GLN A 266 10.57 2.96 -5.08
CA GLN A 266 10.05 4.26 -4.66
C GLN A 266 9.14 4.14 -3.43
N ILE A 267 8.24 3.16 -3.39
CA ILE A 267 7.38 2.90 -2.22
C ILE A 267 8.22 2.59 -0.98
N ALA A 268 9.23 1.73 -1.10
CA ALA A 268 10.13 1.42 0.01
C ALA A 268 10.88 2.67 0.49
N LYS A 269 11.43 3.46 -0.44
CA LYS A 269 12.19 4.68 -0.15
C LYS A 269 11.32 5.73 0.56
N ASP A 270 10.12 5.96 0.04
CA ASP A 270 9.19 6.95 0.58
C ASP A 270 8.72 6.52 1.98
N ALA A 271 8.29 5.27 2.14
CA ALA A 271 7.84 4.76 3.44
C ALA A 271 8.98 4.71 4.48
N TRP A 272 10.21 4.44 4.03
CA TRP A 272 11.40 4.46 4.88
C TRP A 272 11.64 5.86 5.44
N ASN A 273 11.69 6.86 4.56
CA ASN A 273 11.96 8.26 4.91
C ASN A 273 10.78 8.96 5.60
N ASP A 274 9.56 8.41 5.49
CA ASP A 274 8.38 8.95 6.18
C ASP A 274 8.44 8.64 7.69
N THR A 275 8.84 9.66 8.46
CA THR A 275 8.89 9.63 9.93
C THR A 275 7.69 10.29 10.59
N LYS A 276 6.83 10.97 9.82
CA LYS A 276 5.74 11.80 10.37
C LYS A 276 4.39 11.13 10.29
N ARG A 277 4.17 10.25 9.31
CA ARG A 277 2.86 9.66 9.07
C ARG A 277 2.55 8.54 10.06
N SER A 278 1.53 8.75 10.88
CA SER A 278 0.96 7.69 11.71
C SER A 278 -0.09 6.91 10.93
N ILE A 279 0.12 5.60 10.80
CA ILE A 279 -0.96 4.65 10.48
C ILE A 279 -1.55 4.14 11.79
N LYS A 280 -2.89 4.03 11.84
CA LYS A 280 -3.60 3.45 12.98
C LYS A 280 -3.86 1.97 12.67
N PRO A 281 -3.03 1.03 13.17
CA PRO A 281 -3.27 -0.39 12.94
C PRO A 281 -4.55 -0.84 13.64
N LYS A 282 -5.21 -1.87 13.10
CA LYS A 282 -6.30 -2.55 13.81
C LYS A 282 -5.70 -3.29 15.00
N LYS A 283 -6.17 -2.96 16.20
CA LYS A 283 -5.74 -3.62 17.44
C LYS A 283 -6.15 -5.09 17.43
N GLU A 284 -5.23 -5.97 17.80
CA GLU A 284 -5.53 -7.39 18.02
C GLU A 284 -6.15 -7.54 19.42
N GLU A 285 -7.31 -8.19 19.48
CA GLU A 285 -8.02 -8.42 20.76
C GLU A 285 -7.47 -9.63 21.51
N ARG A 286 -6.84 -10.55 20.78
CA ARG A 286 -6.21 -11.73 21.39
C ARG A 286 -4.96 -11.30 22.15
N GLN A 287 -4.79 -11.84 23.36
CA GLN A 287 -3.60 -11.62 24.18
C GLN A 287 -2.48 -12.63 23.86
N PHE A 288 -2.85 -13.79 23.30
CA PHE A 288 -1.90 -14.86 23.02
C PHE A 288 -2.31 -15.69 21.79
N VAL A 289 -1.35 -16.44 21.27
CA VAL A 289 -1.56 -17.51 20.29
C VAL A 289 -1.06 -18.84 20.85
N VAL A 290 -1.55 -19.94 20.32
CA VAL A 290 -1.09 -21.28 20.70
C VAL A 290 0.34 -21.49 20.19
N ASN A 291 1.21 -22.01 21.05
CA ASN A 291 2.57 -22.37 20.66
C ASN A 291 2.57 -23.67 19.84
N PRO A 292 2.97 -23.64 18.55
CA PRO A 292 3.03 -24.85 17.72
C PRO A 292 4.04 -25.88 18.24
N LYS A 293 5.16 -25.45 18.83
CA LYS A 293 6.21 -26.34 19.38
C LYS A 293 5.65 -27.20 20.52
N TYR A 294 4.77 -26.64 21.33
CA TYR A 294 4.06 -27.38 22.38
C TYR A 294 3.11 -28.42 21.81
N CYS A 295 2.32 -28.06 20.79
CA CYS A 295 1.44 -29.01 20.12
C CYS A 295 2.20 -30.21 19.54
N GLU A 296 3.36 -29.95 18.93
CA GLU A 296 4.22 -30.98 18.36
C GLU A 296 4.83 -31.88 19.45
N LYS A 297 5.43 -31.29 20.49
CA LYS A 297 6.06 -32.03 21.59
C LYS A 297 5.08 -32.95 22.34
N TYR A 298 3.86 -32.47 22.60
CA TYR A 298 2.88 -33.19 23.41
C TYR A 298 1.79 -33.91 22.61
N GLY A 299 1.83 -33.85 21.27
CA GLY A 299 0.82 -34.48 20.41
C GLY A 299 -0.60 -33.93 20.61
N VAL A 300 -0.75 -32.70 21.12
CA VAL A 300 -2.06 -32.10 21.40
C VAL A 300 -2.53 -31.23 20.25
N ASN A 301 -3.82 -31.29 19.95
CA ASN A 301 -4.40 -30.40 18.94
C ASN A 301 -4.43 -28.94 19.43
N LYS A 302 -4.52 -28.00 18.47
CA LYS A 302 -4.49 -26.56 18.76
C LYS A 302 -5.58 -26.09 19.72
N GLN A 303 -6.77 -26.70 19.68
CA GLN A 303 -7.87 -26.31 20.56
C GLN A 303 -7.62 -26.77 22.00
N ALA A 304 -7.09 -27.98 22.19
CA ALA A 304 -6.70 -28.49 23.50
C ALA A 304 -5.59 -27.63 24.11
N ALA A 305 -4.54 -27.33 23.34
CA ALA A 305 -3.45 -26.46 23.78
C ALA A 305 -3.95 -25.05 24.14
N ARG A 306 -4.90 -24.49 23.36
CA ARG A 306 -5.55 -23.20 23.70
C ARG A 306 -6.26 -23.24 25.05
N ASN A 307 -6.98 -24.33 25.34
CA ASN A 307 -7.69 -24.48 26.61
C ASN A 307 -6.72 -24.60 27.79
N ILE A 308 -5.61 -25.32 27.62
CA ILE A 308 -4.52 -25.43 28.61
C ILE A 308 -3.92 -24.04 28.87
N ALA A 309 -3.52 -23.34 27.80
CA ALA A 309 -2.99 -21.98 27.86
C ALA A 309 -3.93 -21.01 28.59
N THR A 310 -5.22 -21.03 28.26
CA THR A 310 -6.23 -20.17 28.90
C THR A 310 -6.30 -20.42 30.41
N LYS A 311 -6.25 -21.69 30.84
CA LYS A 311 -6.25 -22.04 32.27
C LYS A 311 -4.95 -21.59 32.96
N MET A 312 -3.79 -21.79 32.34
CA MET A 312 -2.51 -21.38 32.89
C MET A 312 -2.41 -19.85 33.03
N LEU A 313 -2.81 -19.10 32.01
CA LEU A 313 -2.82 -17.63 32.06
C LEU A 313 -3.79 -17.11 33.12
N LEU A 314 -4.98 -17.70 33.25
CA LEU A 314 -5.91 -17.35 34.31
C LEU A 314 -5.34 -17.66 35.69
N ASP A 315 -4.72 -18.83 35.88
CA ASP A 315 -4.07 -19.21 37.15
C ASP A 315 -2.98 -18.21 37.55
N LEU A 316 -2.13 -17.80 36.60
CA LEU A 316 -1.10 -16.78 36.83
C LEU A 316 -1.69 -15.43 37.23
N GLN A 317 -2.74 -14.98 36.53
CA GLN A 317 -3.45 -13.73 36.87
C GLN A 317 -4.06 -13.79 38.27
N LEU A 318 -4.70 -14.91 38.64
CA LEU A 318 -5.28 -15.09 39.96
C LEU A 318 -4.21 -15.10 41.04
N LYS A 319 -3.08 -15.80 40.83
CA LYS A 319 -1.95 -15.78 41.78
C LYS A 319 -1.40 -14.38 42.04
N GLN A 320 -1.40 -13.53 41.02
CA GLN A 320 -0.89 -12.17 41.14
C GLN A 320 -1.86 -11.21 41.83
N LEU A 321 -3.17 -11.39 41.62
CA LEU A 321 -4.18 -10.39 41.98
C LEU A 321 -5.06 -10.77 43.16
N TYR A 322 -5.05 -12.05 43.57
CA TYR A 322 -5.86 -12.52 44.68
C TYR A 322 -5.25 -12.08 46.02
N ASP A 323 -6.03 -11.37 46.84
CA ASP A 323 -5.62 -10.91 48.17
C ASP A 323 -6.18 -11.86 49.24
N THR A 324 -5.30 -12.48 50.02
CA THR A 324 -5.67 -13.41 51.10
C THR A 324 -6.34 -12.74 52.29
N ASN A 325 -6.27 -11.41 52.40
CA ASN A 325 -6.95 -10.65 53.45
C ASN A 325 -8.42 -10.32 53.11
N LEU A 326 -8.80 -10.50 51.84
CA LEU A 326 -10.16 -10.25 51.36
C LEU A 326 -10.96 -11.55 51.28
N SER A 327 -12.27 -11.45 51.48
CA SER A 327 -13.17 -12.58 51.21
C SER A 327 -13.17 -12.95 49.72
N VAL A 328 -13.57 -14.18 49.40
CA VAL A 328 -13.72 -14.64 48.00
C VAL A 328 -14.68 -13.75 47.21
N LYS A 329 -15.68 -13.16 47.88
CA LYS A 329 -16.65 -12.25 47.25
C LYS A 329 -16.02 -10.91 46.89
N GLU A 330 -15.22 -10.33 47.79
CA GLU A 330 -14.50 -9.07 47.56
C GLU A 330 -13.43 -9.24 46.47
N ASN A 331 -12.68 -10.35 46.51
CA ASN A 331 -11.75 -10.70 45.43
C ASN A 331 -12.47 -10.82 44.08
N LEU A 332 -13.63 -11.47 44.03
CA LEU A 332 -14.41 -11.60 42.79
C LEU A 332 -14.82 -10.24 42.21
N GLU A 333 -15.17 -9.29 43.06
CA GLU A 333 -15.54 -7.94 42.65
C GLU A 333 -14.33 -7.14 42.16
N SER A 334 -13.21 -7.20 42.89
CA SER A 334 -11.93 -6.60 42.48
C SER A 334 -11.45 -7.12 41.12
N LEU A 335 -11.45 -8.44 40.92
CA LEU A 335 -11.04 -9.07 39.67
C LEU A 335 -11.93 -8.63 38.49
N LYS A 336 -13.25 -8.51 38.70
CA LYS A 336 -14.17 -8.00 37.68
C LYS A 336 -13.90 -6.54 37.32
N ASN A 337 -13.61 -5.70 38.31
CA ASN A 337 -13.26 -4.29 38.09
C ASN A 337 -11.96 -4.13 37.30
N GLN A 338 -11.06 -5.10 37.40
CA GLN A 338 -9.83 -5.19 36.61
C GLN A 338 -10.03 -5.87 35.24
N GLY A 339 -11.27 -6.22 34.87
CA GLY A 339 -11.63 -6.80 33.57
C GLY A 339 -11.44 -8.31 33.46
N ILE A 340 -11.15 -9.02 34.57
CA ILE A 340 -10.99 -10.47 34.57
C ILE A 340 -12.36 -11.15 34.58
N LYS A 341 -12.60 -11.94 33.54
CA LYS A 341 -13.86 -12.68 33.36
C LYS A 341 -13.77 -14.04 34.06
N ILE A 342 -14.17 -14.11 35.33
CA ILE A 342 -14.26 -15.35 36.11
C ILE A 342 -15.62 -15.48 36.82
N GLY A 343 -16.17 -16.70 36.81
CA GLY A 343 -17.39 -17.04 37.54
C GLY A 343 -17.12 -17.36 39.01
N LYS A 344 -18.13 -17.15 39.87
CA LYS A 344 -18.04 -17.43 41.31
C LYS A 344 -17.52 -18.84 41.58
N SER A 345 -18.16 -19.87 41.04
CA SER A 345 -17.78 -21.27 41.27
C SER A 345 -16.34 -21.59 40.83
N SER A 346 -15.88 -20.98 39.74
CA SER A 346 -14.51 -21.16 39.25
C SER A 346 -13.48 -20.56 40.21
N LEU A 347 -13.75 -19.38 40.78
CA LEU A 347 -12.87 -18.76 41.77
C LEU A 347 -12.81 -19.59 43.05
N TYR A 348 -13.96 -20.06 43.56
CA TYR A 348 -13.99 -20.95 44.74
C TYR A 348 -13.21 -22.24 44.51
N ASN A 349 -13.38 -22.87 43.35
CA ASN A 349 -12.64 -24.09 43.01
C ASN A 349 -11.13 -23.82 42.92
N TRP A 350 -10.75 -22.66 42.38
CA TRP A 350 -9.35 -22.25 42.31
C TRP A 350 -8.75 -22.07 43.71
N VAL A 351 -9.40 -21.31 44.60
CA VAL A 351 -8.95 -21.12 46.00
C VAL A 351 -8.77 -22.47 46.71
N LYS A 352 -9.75 -23.37 46.58
CA LYS A 352 -9.69 -24.73 47.13
C LYS A 352 -8.49 -25.53 46.58
N SER A 353 -8.18 -25.38 45.30
CA SER A 353 -7.03 -26.06 44.66
C SER A 353 -5.68 -25.52 45.11
N GLN A 354 -5.60 -24.23 45.46
CA GLN A 354 -4.37 -23.61 45.99
C GLN A 354 -4.18 -23.85 47.49
N LYS A 355 -5.19 -24.41 48.19
CA LYS A 355 -5.20 -24.60 49.66
C LYS A 355 -5.06 -23.29 50.44
N ILE A 356 -5.66 -22.22 49.93
CA ILE A 356 -5.74 -20.89 50.54
C ILE A 356 -7.10 -20.72 51.23
#